data_AF-A0A815G3D1-F1
#
_entry.id   AF-A0A815G3D1-F1
#
_cell.length_a   1.000
_cell.length_b   1.000
_cell.length_c   1.000
_cell.angle_alpha   90.00
_cell.angle_beta   90.00
_cell.angle_gamma   90.00
#
_symmetry.space_group_name_H-M   'P 1'
#
loop_
_entity.id
_entity.type
_entity.pdbx_description
1 polymer ?
#
loop_
_entity_poly.entity_id
_entity_poly.type
_entity_poly.pdbx_seq_one_letter_code
_entity_poly.pdbx_strand_id
1 'polypeptide(L)'
;MTYLIQHAPYHLTDGAWLRGVPQGPMSATSAKLFAIYIDEMGNGDISQNHCNVYLGVLESLGLKVPSIFSREFVDQQSIFEVSFKKPLLPLTTSLFPTTYEPEILGYTLWLETTSPAQHAGLRRILERYNLSSKFSLLHTTIDNNTNGHGRYARDAVTMYLNQIMETQGEQAVQEHWKRIWTGYVKLYFHLQLNVEVNFMNEKSVARFHVKY
;
A
#
# COMPACT_ATOMS: atom_id res chain seq x y z
N MET A 1 5.79 15.46 -12.48
CA MET A 1 5.38 14.28 -13.27
C MET A 1 6.12 13.01 -12.89
N THR A 2 7.45 13.02 -12.69
CA THR A 2 8.24 11.81 -12.39
C THR A 2 7.80 11.06 -11.12
N TYR A 3 7.33 11.76 -10.07
CA TYR A 3 6.93 11.11 -8.81
C TYR A 3 5.82 10.06 -8.97
N LEU A 4 4.75 10.39 -9.72
CA LEU A 4 3.58 9.51 -9.87
C LEU A 4 3.96 8.25 -10.67
N ILE A 5 4.62 8.41 -11.82
CA ILE A 5 5.04 7.22 -12.59
C ILE A 5 6.04 6.33 -11.81
N GLN A 6 6.89 6.91 -10.94
CA GLN A 6 7.75 6.12 -10.04
C GLN A 6 7.00 5.35 -8.94
N HIS A 7 5.74 5.70 -8.64
CA HIS A 7 4.93 4.96 -7.67
C HIS A 7 3.95 4.00 -8.35
N ALA A 8 3.89 3.97 -9.68
CA ALA A 8 3.03 3.05 -10.42
C ALA A 8 3.25 1.57 -10.06
N PRO A 9 4.49 1.05 -9.90
CA PRO A 9 4.66 -0.35 -9.49
C PRO A 9 4.01 -0.70 -8.15
N TYR A 10 3.84 0.28 -7.26
CA TYR A 10 3.23 0.11 -5.96
C TYR A 10 1.72 0.32 -5.99
N HIS A 11 1.25 1.47 -6.46
CA HIS A 11 -0.18 1.82 -6.46
C HIS A 11 -1.00 1.00 -7.47
N LEU A 12 -0.39 0.43 -8.50
CA LEU A 12 -1.07 -0.52 -9.39
C LEU A 12 -1.15 -1.94 -8.79
N THR A 13 -0.71 -2.11 -7.55
CA THR A 13 -0.87 -3.34 -6.76
C THR A 13 -1.63 -3.08 -5.47
N ASP A 14 -2.43 -2.00 -5.41
CA ASP A 14 -3.23 -1.67 -4.24
C ASP A 14 -4.23 -2.79 -3.91
N GLY A 15 -4.52 -2.96 -2.63
CA GLY A 15 -5.23 -4.10 -2.05
C GLY A 15 -4.51 -5.46 -2.12
N ALA A 16 -3.45 -5.62 -2.92
CA ALA A 16 -2.85 -6.94 -3.15
C ALA A 16 -2.20 -7.55 -1.89
N TRP A 17 -1.89 -6.76 -0.86
CA TRP A 17 -1.39 -7.29 0.42
C TRP A 17 -2.43 -8.14 1.16
N LEU A 18 -3.72 -7.97 0.86
CA LEU A 18 -4.84 -8.70 1.48
C LEU A 18 -5.40 -9.82 0.59
N ARG A 19 -4.80 -10.09 -0.57
CA ARG A 19 -5.28 -11.13 -1.50
C ARG A 19 -5.35 -12.55 -0.90
N GLY A 20 -4.65 -12.78 0.21
CA GLY A 20 -4.63 -14.05 0.94
C GLY A 20 -5.66 -14.14 2.07
N VAL A 21 -6.47 -13.10 2.30
CA VAL A 21 -7.53 -13.12 3.32
C VAL A 21 -8.63 -14.09 2.90
N PRO A 22 -9.13 -14.96 3.80
CA PRO A 22 -10.20 -15.90 3.49
C PRO A 22 -11.49 -15.21 2.99
N GLN A 23 -12.14 -15.80 1.98
CA GLN A 23 -13.42 -15.32 1.42
C GLN A 23 -14.63 -16.20 1.82
N GLY A 24 -14.42 -17.17 2.73
CA GLY A 24 -15.42 -18.11 3.22
C GLY A 24 -15.73 -17.92 4.70
N PRO A 25 -16.04 -18.99 5.46
CA PRO A 25 -16.12 -18.93 6.92
C PRO A 25 -14.85 -18.27 7.47
N MET A 26 -15.03 -17.12 8.11
CA MET A 26 -13.94 -16.23 8.48
C MET A 26 -14.05 -15.82 9.94
N SER A 27 -12.90 -15.62 10.57
CA SER A 27 -12.84 -15.00 11.90
C SER A 27 -13.29 -13.54 11.82
N ALA A 28 -13.64 -12.94 12.96
CA ALA A 28 -13.96 -11.52 13.03
C ALA A 28 -12.80 -10.65 12.52
N THR A 29 -11.55 -11.04 12.80
CA THR A 29 -10.33 -10.41 12.28
C THR A 29 -10.28 -10.47 10.76
N SER A 30 -10.44 -11.67 10.17
CA SER A 30 -10.44 -11.85 8.71
C SER A 30 -11.56 -11.07 8.04
N ALA A 31 -12.74 -10.95 8.68
CA ALA A 31 -13.84 -10.15 8.16
C ALA A 31 -13.51 -8.65 8.07
N LYS A 32 -12.75 -8.10 9.02
CA LYS A 32 -12.28 -6.71 8.95
C LYS A 32 -11.28 -6.49 7.82
N LEU A 33 -10.33 -7.41 7.67
CA LEU A 33 -9.37 -7.35 6.58
C LEU A 33 -10.04 -7.54 5.21
N PHE A 34 -11.03 -8.43 5.12
CA PHE A 34 -11.78 -8.64 3.88
C PHE A 34 -12.60 -7.40 3.49
N ALA A 35 -13.18 -6.69 4.47
CA ALA A 35 -13.88 -5.43 4.22
C ALA A 35 -12.96 -4.35 3.63
N ILE A 36 -11.72 -4.24 4.13
CA ILE A 36 -10.71 -3.35 3.53
C ILE A 36 -10.41 -3.83 2.10
N TYR A 37 -10.08 -5.11 1.93
CA TYR A 37 -9.74 -5.69 0.62
C TYR A 37 -10.81 -5.45 -0.45
N ILE A 38 -12.09 -5.64 -0.12
CA ILE A 38 -13.15 -5.48 -1.11
C ILE A 38 -13.35 -4.02 -1.52
N ASP A 39 -13.15 -3.07 -0.59
CA ASP A 39 -13.17 -1.64 -0.89
C ASP A 39 -12.00 -1.26 -1.81
N GLU A 40 -10.79 -1.75 -1.54
CA GLU A 40 -9.61 -1.57 -2.42
C GLU A 40 -9.88 -2.08 -3.85
N MET A 41 -10.63 -3.18 -3.96
CA MET A 41 -11.04 -3.75 -5.24
C MET A 41 -12.18 -2.98 -5.93
N GLY A 42 -12.74 -1.96 -5.28
CA GLY A 42 -13.80 -1.10 -5.79
C GLY A 42 -15.23 -1.56 -5.46
N ASN A 43 -15.37 -2.54 -4.56
CA ASN A 43 -16.66 -3.07 -4.09
C ASN A 43 -17.65 -3.43 -5.24
N GLY A 44 -17.13 -4.01 -6.32
CA GLY A 44 -17.89 -4.38 -7.52
C GLY A 44 -18.04 -3.26 -8.58
N ASP A 45 -17.60 -2.05 -8.29
CA ASP A 45 -17.53 -0.93 -9.23
C ASP A 45 -16.10 -0.74 -9.76
N ILE A 46 -15.90 -1.06 -11.04
CA ILE A 46 -14.62 -0.95 -11.75
C ILE A 46 -14.04 0.47 -11.66
N SER A 47 -14.90 1.50 -11.62
CA SER A 47 -14.48 2.91 -11.57
C SER A 47 -13.97 3.35 -10.18
N GLN A 48 -14.23 2.54 -9.15
CA GLN A 48 -13.79 2.72 -7.78
C GLN A 48 -12.60 1.83 -7.42
N ASN A 49 -12.26 0.82 -8.24
CA ASN A 49 -11.06 0.02 -8.04
C ASN A 49 -9.82 0.93 -7.96
N HIS A 50 -9.04 0.80 -6.88
CA HIS A 50 -7.96 1.73 -6.56
C HIS A 50 -6.88 1.78 -7.65
N CYS A 51 -6.52 0.62 -8.20
CA CYS A 51 -5.55 0.52 -9.30
C CYS A 51 -6.07 1.24 -10.56
N ASN A 52 -7.35 1.07 -10.91
CA ASN A 52 -7.97 1.77 -12.04
C ASN A 52 -8.07 3.28 -11.82
N VAL A 53 -8.38 3.71 -10.59
CA VAL A 53 -8.36 5.13 -10.22
C VAL A 53 -6.95 5.71 -10.40
N TYR A 54 -5.91 4.98 -10.00
CA TYR A 54 -4.53 5.41 -10.20
C TYR A 54 -4.13 5.48 -11.68
N LEU A 55 -4.50 4.47 -12.48
CA LEU A 55 -4.30 4.51 -13.94
C LEU A 55 -4.95 5.73 -14.57
N GLY A 56 -6.20 6.04 -14.20
CA GLY A 56 -6.88 7.24 -14.69
C GLY A 56 -6.17 8.55 -14.33
N VAL A 57 -5.54 8.62 -13.14
CA VAL A 57 -4.68 9.77 -12.78
C VAL A 57 -3.47 9.85 -13.70
N LEU A 58 -2.76 8.75 -13.96
CA LEU A 58 -1.60 8.74 -14.87
C LEU A 58 -2.00 9.13 -16.30
N GLU A 59 -3.09 8.56 -16.81
CA GLU A 59 -3.62 8.86 -18.14
C GLU A 59 -4.01 10.34 -18.29
N SER A 60 -4.60 10.95 -17.26
CA SER A 60 -4.95 12.38 -17.26
C SER A 60 -3.73 13.29 -17.38
N LEU A 61 -2.53 12.78 -17.09
CA LEU A 61 -1.24 13.47 -17.21
C LEU A 61 -0.50 13.13 -18.51
N GLY A 62 -1.13 12.38 -19.41
CA GLY A 62 -0.49 11.85 -20.62
C GLY A 62 0.54 10.75 -20.35
N LEU A 63 0.57 10.19 -19.13
CA LEU A 63 1.47 9.11 -18.73
C LEU A 63 0.80 7.77 -19.04
N LYS A 64 1.00 7.26 -20.26
CA LYS A 64 0.54 5.92 -20.63
C LYS A 64 1.47 4.88 -20.02
N VAL A 65 0.86 3.88 -19.38
CA VAL A 65 1.56 2.79 -18.71
C VAL A 65 1.06 1.47 -19.29
N PRO A 66 1.95 0.59 -19.80
CA PRO A 66 1.58 -0.74 -20.24
C PRO A 66 0.93 -1.57 -19.12
N SER A 67 0.28 -2.66 -19.49
CA SER A 67 -0.29 -3.58 -18.50
C SER A 67 0.77 -4.04 -17.50
N ILE A 68 0.46 -4.01 -16.21
CA ILE A 68 1.37 -4.46 -15.14
C ILE A 68 1.72 -5.96 -15.21
N PHE A 69 0.98 -6.72 -16.02
CA PHE A 69 1.25 -8.13 -16.30
C PHE A 69 2.20 -8.34 -17.50
N SER A 70 2.61 -7.26 -18.16
CA SER A 70 3.45 -7.32 -19.37
C SER A 70 4.93 -7.10 -19.04
N ARG A 71 5.79 -7.69 -19.87
CA ARG A 71 7.23 -7.39 -19.85
C ARG A 71 7.52 -5.93 -20.22
N GLU A 72 6.70 -5.36 -21.09
CA GLU A 72 6.78 -3.95 -21.49
C GLU A 72 6.72 -3.02 -20.29
N PHE A 73 5.86 -3.29 -19.29
CA PHE A 73 5.76 -2.46 -18.08
C PHE A 73 7.07 -2.39 -17.31
N VAL A 74 7.83 -3.48 -17.27
CA VAL A 74 9.11 -3.59 -16.56
C VAL A 74 10.25 -2.95 -17.36
N ASP A 75 10.25 -3.10 -18.68
CA ASP A 75 11.34 -2.63 -19.54
C ASP A 75 11.26 -1.12 -19.88
N GLN A 76 10.26 -0.39 -19.35
CA GLN A 76 10.13 1.06 -19.58
C GLN A 76 11.28 1.84 -18.94
N GLN A 77 11.93 2.71 -19.71
CA GLN A 77 12.96 3.61 -19.19
C GLN A 77 12.42 4.71 -18.27
N SER A 78 11.10 4.91 -18.25
CA SER A 78 10.44 5.94 -17.43
C SER A 78 10.31 5.55 -15.96
N ILE A 79 10.51 4.29 -15.59
CA ILE A 79 10.40 3.78 -14.21
C ILE A 79 11.78 3.24 -13.80
N PHE A 80 12.32 3.75 -12.70
CA PHE A 80 13.59 3.28 -12.18
C PHE A 80 13.47 1.91 -11.53
N GLU A 81 14.54 1.12 -11.55
CA GLU A 81 14.57 -0.23 -10.98
C GLU A 81 14.20 -0.22 -9.49
N VAL A 82 14.65 0.80 -8.74
CA VAL A 82 14.30 0.97 -7.33
C VAL A 82 12.79 1.10 -7.08
N SER A 83 12.02 1.61 -8.04
CA SER A 83 10.56 1.77 -7.91
C SER A 83 9.85 0.43 -7.79
N PHE A 84 10.37 -0.63 -8.43
CA PHE A 84 9.86 -1.98 -8.32
C PHE A 84 10.13 -2.63 -6.96
N LYS A 85 10.98 -2.04 -6.11
CA LYS A 85 11.19 -2.54 -4.75
C LYS A 85 10.00 -2.26 -3.83
N LYS A 86 9.25 -1.16 -4.05
CA LYS A 86 8.12 -0.73 -3.22
C LYS A 86 7.01 -1.77 -3.03
N PRO A 87 6.54 -2.49 -4.05
CA PRO A 87 5.51 -3.52 -3.87
C PRO A 87 6.05 -4.83 -3.28
N LEU A 88 7.36 -5.03 -3.15
CA LEU A 88 7.91 -6.35 -2.80
C LEU A 88 7.45 -6.82 -1.42
N LEU A 89 7.53 -5.97 -0.39
CA LEU A 89 7.13 -6.36 0.96
C LEU A 89 5.64 -6.80 1.04
N PRO A 90 4.67 -6.00 0.58
CA PRO A 90 3.25 -6.41 0.60
C PRO A 90 2.96 -7.62 -0.29
N LEU A 91 3.56 -7.69 -1.48
CA LEU A 91 3.32 -8.81 -2.40
C LEU A 91 3.91 -10.13 -1.89
N THR A 92 5.10 -10.11 -1.31
CA THR A 92 5.76 -11.34 -0.83
C THR A 92 5.13 -11.86 0.45
N THR A 93 4.77 -10.99 1.39
CA THR A 93 4.12 -11.41 2.64
C THR A 93 2.71 -11.94 2.41
N SER A 94 1.96 -11.38 1.45
CA SER A 94 0.64 -11.88 1.06
C SER A 94 0.63 -13.27 0.41
N LEU A 95 1.78 -13.81 0.00
CA LEU A 95 1.88 -15.21 -0.46
C LEU A 95 1.77 -16.22 0.69
N PHE A 96 2.03 -15.80 1.93
CA PHE A 96 1.97 -16.65 3.12
C PHE A 96 1.12 -15.98 4.21
N PRO A 97 -0.17 -15.74 3.96
CA PRO A 97 -1.02 -14.92 4.81
C PRO A 97 -1.16 -15.48 6.23
N THR A 98 -1.21 -16.80 6.40
CA THR A 98 -1.24 -17.44 7.72
C THR A 98 0.09 -17.29 8.45
N THR A 99 1.21 -17.44 7.74
CA THR A 99 2.54 -17.32 8.35
C THR A 99 2.80 -15.88 8.77
N TYR A 100 2.47 -14.90 7.94
CA TYR A 100 2.75 -13.47 8.17
C TYR A 100 1.53 -12.67 8.64
N GLU A 101 0.50 -13.32 9.20
CA GLU A 101 -0.72 -12.64 9.63
C GLU A 101 -0.44 -11.46 10.59
N PRO A 102 0.41 -11.60 11.64
CA PRO A 102 0.78 -10.46 12.49
C PRO A 102 1.41 -9.30 11.71
N GLU A 103 2.36 -9.58 10.82
CA GLU A 103 3.03 -8.55 10.03
C GLU A 103 2.06 -7.85 9.08
N ILE A 104 1.16 -8.60 8.43
CA ILE A 104 0.10 -8.07 7.54
C ILE A 104 -0.86 -7.17 8.33
N LEU A 105 -1.25 -7.55 9.54
CA LEU A 105 -2.04 -6.70 10.44
C LEU A 105 -1.31 -5.40 10.75
N GLY A 106 -0.01 -5.46 11.02
CA GLY A 106 0.83 -4.29 11.24
C GLY A 106 0.95 -3.37 10.01
N TYR A 107 1.17 -3.96 8.84
CA TYR A 107 1.22 -3.26 7.55
C TYR A 107 -0.09 -2.53 7.27
N THR A 108 -1.20 -3.24 7.41
CA THR A 108 -2.54 -2.71 7.21
C THR A 108 -2.79 -1.56 8.18
N LEU A 109 -2.47 -1.73 9.47
CA LEU A 109 -2.61 -0.64 10.44
C LEU A 109 -1.83 0.61 10.02
N TRP A 110 -0.58 0.48 9.56
CA TRP A 110 0.18 1.64 9.09
C TRP A 110 -0.44 2.30 7.87
N LEU A 111 -0.84 1.52 6.86
CA LEU A 111 -1.46 2.03 5.63
C LEU A 111 -2.70 2.82 5.96
N GLU A 112 -3.60 2.22 6.72
CA GLU A 112 -4.93 2.78 6.95
C GLU A 112 -4.97 3.92 7.97
N THR A 113 -3.94 4.07 8.82
CA THR A 113 -3.92 5.15 9.83
C THR A 113 -2.89 6.24 9.56
N THR A 114 -1.86 5.97 8.75
CA THR A 114 -0.72 6.89 8.56
C THR A 114 -0.58 7.39 7.13
N SER A 115 -0.81 6.55 6.12
CA SER A 115 -0.80 6.97 4.72
C SER A 115 -1.77 8.13 4.39
N PRO A 116 -2.94 8.31 5.06
CA PRO A 116 -3.90 9.37 4.70
C PRO A 116 -3.31 10.77 4.83
N ALA A 117 -2.40 10.99 5.78
CA ALA A 117 -1.67 12.25 5.92
C ALA A 117 -0.75 12.52 4.72
N GLN A 118 -0.15 11.47 4.17
CA GLN A 118 0.71 11.56 2.97
C GLN A 118 -0.15 11.86 1.73
N HIS A 119 -1.28 11.19 1.58
CA HIS A 119 -2.24 11.46 0.52
C HIS A 119 -2.81 12.88 0.61
N ALA A 120 -3.08 13.40 1.82
CA ALA A 120 -3.51 14.79 2.00
C ALA A 120 -2.44 15.80 1.53
N GLY A 121 -1.16 15.53 1.82
CA GLY A 121 -0.04 16.34 1.33
C GLY A 121 0.06 16.32 -0.20
N LEU A 122 0.04 15.13 -0.80
CA LEU A 122 0.10 14.97 -2.25
C LEU A 122 -1.10 15.62 -2.95
N ARG A 123 -2.31 15.43 -2.42
CA ARG A 123 -3.54 16.06 -2.90
C ARG A 123 -3.37 17.58 -3.02
N ARG A 124 -2.91 18.24 -1.95
CA ARG A 124 -2.70 19.70 -1.93
C ARG A 124 -1.71 20.15 -3.00
N ILE A 125 -0.67 19.36 -3.25
CA ILE A 125 0.32 19.65 -4.31
C ILE A 125 -0.35 19.50 -5.69
N LEU A 126 -1.04 18.40 -5.95
CA LEU A 126 -1.69 18.14 -7.23
C LEU A 126 -2.73 19.22 -7.57
N GLU A 127 -3.61 19.54 -6.61
CA GLU A 127 -4.65 20.56 -6.78
C GLU A 127 -4.06 21.96 -7.02
N ARG A 128 -2.94 22.29 -6.36
CA ARG A 128 -2.23 23.57 -6.59
C ARG A 128 -1.77 23.73 -8.04
N TYR A 129 -1.48 22.62 -8.73
CA TYR A 129 -1.07 22.62 -10.14
C TYR A 129 -2.20 22.21 -11.09
N ASN A 130 -3.46 22.22 -10.65
CA ASN A 130 -4.63 21.80 -11.43
C ASN A 130 -4.52 20.37 -12.00
N LEU A 131 -3.81 19.48 -11.30
CA LEU A 131 -3.68 18.07 -11.65
C LEU A 131 -4.72 17.24 -10.92
N SER A 132 -5.14 16.12 -11.52
CA SER A 132 -6.08 15.19 -10.90
C SER A 132 -5.53 14.66 -9.58
N SER A 133 -6.29 14.87 -8.49
CA SER A 133 -6.00 14.34 -7.15
C SER A 133 -6.88 13.15 -6.78
N LYS A 134 -7.62 12.57 -7.74
CA LYS A 134 -8.69 11.58 -7.49
C LYS A 134 -8.23 10.43 -6.60
N PHE A 135 -7.05 9.86 -6.86
CA PHE A 135 -6.49 8.78 -6.06
C PHE A 135 -6.14 9.22 -4.63
N SER A 136 -5.50 10.38 -4.45
CA SER A 136 -5.22 10.91 -3.11
C SER A 136 -6.49 11.29 -2.34
N LEU A 137 -7.50 11.81 -3.03
CA LEU A 137 -8.79 12.14 -2.44
C LEU A 137 -9.49 10.89 -1.90
N LEU A 138 -9.46 9.80 -2.67
CA LEU A 138 -10.01 8.50 -2.29
C LEU A 138 -9.47 8.06 -0.92
N HIS A 139 -8.15 7.87 -0.80
CA HIS A 139 -7.51 7.47 0.45
C HIS A 139 -7.73 8.45 1.61
N THR A 140 -7.76 9.76 1.37
CA THR A 140 -8.10 10.70 2.47
C THR A 140 -9.54 10.60 2.98
N THR A 141 -10.42 9.93 2.24
CA THR A 141 -11.85 9.79 2.57
C THR A 141 -12.14 8.47 3.27
N ILE A 142 -11.71 7.36 2.67
CA ILE A 142 -12.02 6.00 3.15
C ILE A 142 -11.07 5.51 4.24
N ASP A 143 -9.82 5.99 4.27
CA ASP A 143 -8.80 5.52 5.23
C ASP A 143 -8.81 6.41 6.49
N ASN A 144 -9.97 6.54 7.13
CA ASN A 144 -10.11 7.36 8.33
C ASN A 144 -10.23 6.51 9.60
N ASN A 145 -9.79 7.07 10.73
CA ASN A 145 -9.73 6.37 12.01
C ASN A 145 -11.09 6.28 12.74
N THR A 146 -12.16 6.91 12.23
CA THR A 146 -13.46 6.99 12.92
C THR A 146 -14.43 5.93 12.40
N ASN A 147 -14.67 5.88 11.10
CA ASN A 147 -15.58 4.93 10.46
C ASN A 147 -15.00 4.24 9.21
N GLY A 148 -13.77 4.58 8.83
CA GLY A 148 -13.07 4.06 7.67
C GLY A 148 -12.13 2.89 7.96
N HIS A 149 -11.22 2.64 7.02
CA HIS A 149 -10.29 1.51 7.08
C HIS A 149 -9.34 1.57 8.27
N GLY A 150 -8.95 2.77 8.71
CA GLY A 150 -8.10 2.95 9.91
C GLY A 150 -8.74 2.37 11.17
N ARG A 151 -10.05 2.51 11.31
CA ARG A 151 -10.81 1.82 12.37
C ARG A 151 -10.79 0.31 12.16
N TYR A 152 -11.06 -0.18 10.96
CA TYR A 152 -11.10 -1.63 10.68
C TYR A 152 -9.77 -2.31 10.96
N ALA A 153 -8.66 -1.68 10.57
CA ALA A 153 -7.32 -2.18 10.83
C ALA A 153 -7.01 -2.25 12.35
N ARG A 154 -7.37 -1.21 13.10
CA ARG A 154 -7.23 -1.20 14.57
C ARG A 154 -8.10 -2.29 15.22
N ASP A 155 -9.38 -2.37 14.82
CA ASP A 155 -10.31 -3.35 15.36
C ASP A 155 -9.83 -4.79 15.04
N ALA A 156 -9.26 -5.03 13.85
CA ALA A 156 -8.66 -6.31 13.47
C ALA A 156 -7.47 -6.68 14.37
N VAL A 157 -6.56 -5.74 14.64
CA VAL A 157 -5.42 -5.94 15.56
C VAL A 157 -5.91 -6.28 16.97
N THR A 158 -6.91 -5.55 17.48
CA THR A 158 -7.48 -5.81 18.81
C THR A 158 -8.13 -7.19 18.88
N MET A 159 -8.97 -7.55 17.89
CA MET A 159 -9.63 -8.85 17.82
C MET A 159 -8.60 -10.00 17.76
N TYR A 160 -7.57 -9.83 16.95
CA TYR A 160 -6.48 -10.79 16.82
C TYR A 160 -5.77 -11.02 18.17
N LEU A 161 -5.31 -9.96 18.84
CA LEU A 161 -4.59 -10.09 20.10
C LEU A 161 -5.47 -10.64 21.23
N ASN A 162 -6.77 -10.31 21.25
CA ASN A 162 -7.71 -10.91 22.19
C ASN A 162 -7.84 -12.42 21.96
N GLN A 163 -7.96 -12.87 20.72
CA GLN A 163 -7.99 -14.29 20.39
C GLN A 163 -6.69 -14.99 20.82
N ILE A 164 -5.52 -14.37 20.61
CA ILE A 164 -4.24 -14.90 21.09
C ILE A 164 -4.20 -14.97 22.62
N MET A 165 -4.69 -13.94 23.33
CA MET A 165 -4.79 -13.95 24.79
C MET A 165 -5.64 -15.12 25.29
N GLU A 166 -6.82 -15.32 24.70
CA GLU A 166 -7.76 -16.37 25.08
C GLU A 166 -7.23 -17.79 24.83
N THR A 167 -6.45 -17.97 23.76
CA THR A 167 -6.02 -19.30 23.31
C THR A 167 -4.61 -19.68 23.74
N GLN A 168 -3.72 -18.70 23.94
CA GLN A 168 -2.28 -18.91 24.12
C GLN A 168 -1.68 -18.08 25.28
N GLY A 169 -2.43 -17.15 25.86
CA GLY A 169 -2.02 -16.37 27.03
C GLY A 169 -1.09 -15.19 26.73
N GLU A 170 -0.69 -14.50 27.79
CA GLU A 170 -0.04 -13.19 27.72
C GLU A 170 1.32 -13.19 27.01
N GLN A 171 2.14 -14.22 27.20
CA GLN A 171 3.44 -14.30 26.54
C GLN A 171 3.29 -14.33 25.01
N ALA A 172 2.34 -15.11 24.49
CA ALA A 172 2.06 -15.18 23.06
C ALA A 172 1.58 -13.82 22.53
N VAL A 173 0.75 -13.09 23.29
CA VAL A 173 0.33 -11.72 22.92
C VAL A 173 1.54 -10.82 22.71
N GLN A 174 2.55 -10.87 23.57
CA GLN A 174 3.77 -10.06 23.42
C GLN A 174 4.57 -10.43 22.17
N GLU A 175 4.70 -11.72 21.89
CA GLU A 175 5.39 -12.23 20.70
C GLU A 175 4.68 -11.80 19.41
N HIS A 176 3.36 -11.92 19.37
CA HIS A 176 2.53 -11.50 18.26
C HIS A 176 2.51 -9.97 18.10
N TRP A 177 2.43 -9.21 19.19
CA TRP A 177 2.52 -7.75 19.17
C TRP A 177 3.85 -7.27 18.59
N LYS A 178 4.96 -7.91 18.95
CA LYS A 178 6.29 -7.59 18.38
C LYS A 178 6.29 -7.78 16.87
N ARG A 179 5.61 -8.80 16.36
CA ARG A 179 5.49 -9.05 14.91
C ARG A 179 4.57 -8.05 14.22
N ILE A 180 3.44 -7.68 14.84
CA ILE A 180 2.58 -6.58 14.37
C ILE A 180 3.37 -5.27 14.28
N TRP A 181 4.10 -4.92 15.33
CA TRP A 181 4.96 -3.74 15.34
C TRP A 181 6.06 -3.80 14.27
N THR A 182 6.68 -4.97 14.10
CA THR A 182 7.66 -5.23 13.04
C THR A 182 7.04 -4.98 11.66
N GLY A 183 5.79 -5.41 11.47
CA GLY A 183 5.02 -5.11 10.29
C GLY A 183 4.90 -3.60 10.07
N TYR A 184 4.20 -2.95 10.99
CA TYR A 184 3.93 -1.50 10.98
C TYR A 184 5.19 -0.67 10.64
N VAL A 185 6.29 -0.93 11.34
CA VAL A 185 7.54 -0.21 11.18
C VAL A 185 8.24 -0.55 9.86
N LYS A 186 8.32 -1.83 9.47
CA LYS A 186 9.01 -2.21 8.22
C LYS A 186 8.37 -1.55 7.01
N LEU A 187 7.04 -1.44 6.95
CA LEU A 187 6.39 -0.80 5.81
C LEU A 187 6.71 0.69 5.72
N TYR A 188 6.70 1.39 6.85
CA TYR A 188 7.16 2.78 6.92
C TYR A 188 8.56 2.95 6.33
N PHE A 189 9.54 2.18 6.81
CA PHE A 189 10.93 2.26 6.30
C PHE A 189 11.05 1.82 4.83
N HIS A 190 10.31 0.78 4.44
CA HIS A 190 10.33 0.23 3.09
C HIS A 190 9.83 1.26 2.06
N LEU A 191 8.78 2.00 2.37
CA LEU A 191 8.20 2.99 1.47
C LEU A 191 8.89 4.35 1.52
N GLN A 192 9.35 4.79 2.71
CA GLN A 192 9.88 6.14 2.93
C GLN A 192 11.41 6.21 2.80
N LEU A 193 12.17 5.33 3.49
CA LEU A 193 13.61 5.53 3.67
C LEU A 193 14.47 4.79 2.66
N ASN A 194 14.05 3.60 2.21
CA ASN A 194 14.83 2.83 1.23
C ASN A 194 14.73 3.35 -0.20
N VAL A 195 13.75 4.20 -0.51
CA VAL A 195 13.55 4.68 -1.88
C VAL A 195 14.05 6.11 -2.06
N GLU A 196 13.90 7.00 -1.07
CA GLU A 196 14.41 8.38 -1.20
C GLU A 196 15.94 8.45 -1.24
N VAL A 197 16.64 7.66 -0.42
CA VAL A 197 18.12 7.59 -0.42
C VAL A 197 18.63 7.04 -1.76
N ASN A 198 17.94 6.04 -2.33
CA ASN A 198 18.33 5.44 -3.60
C ASN A 198 17.94 6.30 -4.81
N PHE A 199 16.81 7.01 -4.79
CA PHE A 199 16.46 7.99 -5.82
C PHE A 199 17.46 9.15 -5.89
N MET A 200 18.04 9.57 -4.76
CA MET A 200 19.11 10.56 -4.74
C MET A 200 20.40 10.03 -5.39
N ASN A 201 20.71 8.75 -5.19
CA ASN A 201 21.87 8.09 -5.80
C ASN A 201 21.69 7.80 -7.30
N GLU A 202 20.51 7.39 -7.76
CA GLU A 202 20.27 7.17 -9.19
C GLU A 202 20.26 8.50 -9.97
N LYS A 203 19.74 9.58 -9.39
CA LYS A 203 19.82 10.93 -9.98
C LYS A 203 21.26 11.44 -10.06
N SER A 204 22.15 11.06 -9.14
CA SER A 204 23.56 11.46 -9.24
C SER A 204 24.30 10.67 -10.32
N VAL A 205 24.00 9.39 -10.50
CA VAL A 205 24.54 8.57 -11.63
C VAL A 205 24.04 9.06 -12.99
N ALA A 206 22.78 9.49 -13.10
CA ALA A 206 22.23 10.06 -14.33
C ALA A 206 22.86 11.41 -14.72
N ARG A 207 23.43 12.17 -13.77
CA ARG A 207 24.17 13.42 -14.06
C ARG A 207 25.56 13.20 -14.66
N PHE A 208 26.11 11.97 -14.62
CA PHE A 208 27.45 11.68 -15.16
C PHE A 208 27.46 11.17 -16.62
N HIS A 209 26.30 11.09 -17.29
CA HIS A 209 26.20 10.63 -18.68
C HIS A 209 25.90 11.72 -19.71
N VAL A 210 26.12 13.00 -19.39
CA VAL A 210 26.25 14.04 -20.41
C VAL A 210 27.74 14.32 -20.61
N LYS A 211 28.34 13.63 -21.59
CA LYS A 211 29.63 14.01 -22.18
C LYS A 211 29.49 14.11 -23.69
N TYR A 212 29.53 15.38 -24.13
CA TYR A 212 29.73 15.96 -25.46
C TYR A 212 28.70 15.66 -26.55
#